data_AF-A0A951MCI0-F1
#
_entry.id   AF-A0A951MCI0-F1
#
_cell.length_a   1.000
_cell.length_b   1.000
_cell.length_c   1.000
_cell.angle_alpha   90.00
_cell.angle_beta   90.00
_cell.angle_gamma   90.00
#
_symmetry.space_group_name_H-M   'P 1'
#
loop_
_entity.id
_entity.type
_entity.pdbx_description
1 polymer ?
#
loop_
_entity_poly.entity_id
_entity_poly.type
_entity_poly.pdbx_seq_one_letter_code
_entity_poly.pdbx_strand_id
1 'polypeptide(L)'
;MEKSTQQNLKIQDFSEYLFWDIDVDKLDFQRSKKWLIGRVLEYGNLNDWKKLLVLFGREEIKKEVVNIRSLDAVTLSFLSVYFSLEKEDFRCYSKKQSTPDFWNS
;
A
#
# COMPACT_ATOMS: atom_id res chain seq x y z
N MET A 1 7.38 -13.53 23.63
CA MET A 1 8.19 -14.13 22.55
C MET A 1 8.42 -13.06 21.50
N GLU A 2 9.67 -12.99 21.04
CA GLU A 2 10.19 -12.25 19.88
C GLU A 2 10.07 -10.72 19.87
N LYS A 3 11.10 -10.09 20.46
CA LYS A 3 11.50 -8.71 20.18
C LYS A 3 11.84 -8.62 18.69
N SER A 4 10.93 -8.07 17.89
CA SER A 4 11.15 -7.88 16.45
C SER A 4 12.18 -6.77 16.24
N THR A 5 13.32 -7.16 15.67
CA THR A 5 14.43 -6.35 15.22
C THR A 5 13.93 -5.11 14.47
N GLN A 6 14.04 -3.92 15.07
CA GLN A 6 13.91 -2.66 14.34
C GLN A 6 15.13 -2.56 13.41
N GLN A 7 14.98 -3.05 12.17
CA GLN A 7 15.90 -2.68 11.13
C GLN A 7 15.70 -1.20 10.82
N ASN A 8 16.79 -0.44 10.85
CA ASN A 8 16.83 1.01 10.68
C ASN A 8 16.72 1.37 9.20
N LEU A 9 15.65 0.91 8.54
CA LEU A 9 15.34 1.26 7.16
C LEU A 9 14.90 2.72 7.10
N LYS A 10 15.53 3.49 6.21
CA LYS A 10 15.27 4.91 5.99
C LYS A 10 14.52 5.10 4.68
N ILE A 11 13.90 6.27 4.52
CA ILE A 11 13.26 6.69 3.26
C ILE A 11 14.23 6.62 2.07
N GLN A 12 15.51 6.94 2.33
CA GLN A 12 16.58 6.88 1.34
C GLN A 12 16.84 5.46 0.80
N ASP A 13 16.39 4.42 1.50
CA ASP A 13 16.53 3.04 1.02
C ASP A 13 15.51 2.70 -0.07
N PHE A 14 14.43 3.48 -0.22
CA PHE A 14 13.43 3.31 -1.29
C PHE A 14 13.91 3.92 -2.61
N SER A 15 13.31 3.49 -3.71
CA SER A 15 13.61 4.09 -5.02
C SER A 15 13.33 5.59 -5.04
N GLU A 16 14.30 6.40 -5.45
CA GLU A 16 14.26 7.88 -5.41
C GLU A 16 13.06 8.47 -6.18
N TYR A 17 12.67 7.85 -7.30
CA TYR A 17 11.55 8.32 -8.13
C TYR A 17 10.19 8.27 -7.40
N LEU A 18 10.07 7.56 -6.28
CA LEU A 18 8.84 7.53 -5.48
C LEU A 18 8.57 8.86 -4.77
N PHE A 19 9.57 9.73 -4.67
CA PHE A 19 9.52 10.99 -3.93
C PHE A 19 9.62 12.23 -4.82
N TRP A 20 9.33 12.08 -6.12
CA TRP A 20 9.44 13.16 -7.13
C TRP A 20 8.66 14.44 -6.79
N ASP A 21 7.61 14.35 -5.98
CA ASP A 21 6.73 15.43 -5.57
C ASP A 21 6.80 15.75 -4.06
N ILE A 22 7.73 15.15 -3.31
CA ILE A 22 7.82 15.27 -1.85
C ILE A 22 9.21 15.66 -1.38
N ASP A 23 9.27 16.62 -0.46
CA ASP A 23 10.46 16.92 0.32
C ASP A 23 10.67 15.84 1.40
N VAL A 24 11.56 14.90 1.12
CA VAL A 24 11.87 13.74 1.99
C VAL A 24 12.42 14.15 3.36
N ASP A 25 13.04 15.32 3.48
CA ASP A 25 13.60 15.81 4.75
C ASP A 25 12.51 16.25 5.74
N LYS A 26 11.29 16.51 5.25
CA LYS A 26 10.14 16.93 6.06
C LYS A 26 9.14 15.80 6.34
N LEU A 27 9.40 14.59 5.86
CA LEU A 27 8.42 13.50 5.91
C LEU A 27 8.41 12.79 7.28
N ASP A 28 7.31 12.89 8.01
CA ASP A 28 7.06 12.07 9.20
C ASP A 28 6.61 10.67 8.79
N PHE A 29 7.47 9.67 9.07
CA PHE A 29 7.27 8.27 8.68
C PHE A 29 6.00 7.65 9.28
N GLN A 30 5.66 7.98 10.53
CA GLN A 30 4.48 7.40 11.18
C GLN A 30 3.20 8.00 10.62
N ARG A 31 3.20 9.30 10.35
CA ARG A 31 2.04 9.97 9.71
C ARG A 31 1.89 9.62 8.24
N SER A 32 2.98 9.29 7.56
CA SER A 32 3.00 9.07 6.10
C SER A 32 2.87 7.61 5.68
N LYS A 33 2.65 6.67 6.62
CA LYS A 33 2.48 5.23 6.36
C LYS A 33 1.52 4.95 5.20
N LYS A 34 0.29 5.47 5.28
CA LYS A 34 -0.73 5.31 4.24
C LYS A 34 -0.26 5.80 2.88
N TRP A 35 0.39 6.97 2.86
CA TRP A 35 0.89 7.56 1.63
C TRP A 35 2.01 6.70 1.02
N LEU A 36 2.98 6.25 1.83
CA LEU A 36 4.10 5.43 1.35
C LEU A 36 3.63 4.07 0.84
N ILE A 37 2.68 3.43 1.54
CA ILE A 37 2.04 2.18 1.09
C ILE A 37 1.37 2.37 -0.26
N GLY A 38 0.54 3.41 -0.41
CA GLY A 38 -0.08 3.72 -1.71
C GLY A 38 0.95 3.97 -2.81
N ARG A 39 1.99 4.76 -2.52
CA ARG A 39 3.02 5.12 -3.49
C ARG A 39 3.81 3.91 -3.99
N VAL A 40 4.22 3.01 -3.08
CA VAL A 40 4.95 1.78 -3.45
C VAL A 40 4.05 0.81 -4.20
N LEU A 41 2.75 0.75 -3.88
CA LEU A 41 1.81 -0.09 -4.61
C LEU A 41 1.56 0.41 -6.05
N GLU A 42 1.49 1.72 -6.25
CA GLU A 42 1.21 2.31 -7.56
C GLU A 42 2.45 2.39 -8.47
N TYR A 43 3.61 2.74 -7.91
CA TYR A 43 4.82 3.04 -8.70
C TYR A 43 6.04 2.23 -8.28
N GLY A 44 6.01 1.58 -7.12
CA GLY A 44 7.17 0.88 -6.58
C GLY A 44 7.46 -0.44 -7.28
N ASN A 45 8.69 -0.93 -7.05
CA ASN A 45 9.10 -2.25 -7.50
C ASN A 45 9.00 -3.29 -6.37
N LEU A 46 9.26 -4.56 -6.69
CA LEU A 46 9.24 -5.65 -5.71
C LEU A 46 10.26 -5.48 -4.57
N ASN A 47 11.36 -4.77 -4.80
CA ASN A 47 12.35 -4.50 -3.75
C ASN A 47 11.80 -3.46 -2.75
N ASP A 48 11.13 -2.43 -3.24
CA ASP A 48 10.44 -1.43 -2.41
C ASP A 48 9.29 -2.07 -1.62
N TRP A 49 8.54 -2.98 -2.23
CA TRP A 49 7.54 -3.79 -1.52
C TRP A 49 8.15 -4.60 -0.37
N LYS A 50 9.31 -5.25 -0.57
CA LYS A 50 10.00 -5.99 0.48
C LYS A 50 10.46 -5.08 1.63
N LYS A 51 11.01 -3.90 1.32
CA LYS A 51 11.40 -2.91 2.36
C LYS A 51 10.18 -2.47 3.15
N LEU A 52 9.06 -2.25 2.48
CA LEU A 52 7.79 -1.85 3.08
C LEU A 52 7.26 -2.92 4.04
N LEU A 53 7.36 -4.20 3.69
CA LEU A 53 7.05 -5.33 4.58
C LEU A 53 7.93 -5.36 5.83
N VAL A 54 9.24 -5.10 5.70
CA VAL A 54 10.16 -5.05 6.84
C VAL A 54 9.86 -3.87 7.76
N LEU A 55 9.46 -2.72 7.20
CA LEU A 55 9.21 -1.48 7.93
C LEU A 55 7.92 -1.48 8.75
N PHE A 56 6.79 -1.88 8.14
CA PHE A 56 5.49 -1.80 8.78
C PHE A 56 4.97 -3.15 9.26
N GLY A 57 5.50 -4.24 8.72
CA GLY A 57 4.99 -5.58 8.98
C GLY A 57 3.74 -5.90 8.16
N ARG A 58 3.57 -7.20 7.88
CA ARG A 58 2.51 -7.72 7.01
C ARG A 58 1.10 -7.30 7.47
N GLU A 59 0.79 -7.47 8.75
CA GLU A 59 -0.57 -7.24 9.27
C GLU A 59 -0.96 -5.77 9.28
N GLU A 60 -0.01 -4.86 9.50
CA GLU A 60 -0.28 -3.43 9.45
C GLU A 60 -0.55 -2.97 8.02
N ILE A 61 0.21 -3.48 7.06
CA ILE A 61 0.00 -3.20 5.64
C ILE A 61 -1.35 -3.76 5.20
N LYS A 62 -1.70 -4.99 5.62
CA LYS A 62 -3.00 -5.61 5.34
C LYS A 62 -4.15 -4.69 5.76
N LYS A 63 -4.10 -4.12 6.97
CA LYS A 63 -5.12 -3.18 7.47
C LYS A 63 -5.21 -1.90 6.64
N GLU A 64 -4.09 -1.40 6.15
CA GLU A 64 -4.09 -0.17 5.35
C GLU A 64 -4.63 -0.43 3.93
N VAL A 65 -4.20 -1.51 3.27
CA VAL A 65 -4.57 -1.80 1.87
C VAL A 65 -6.07 -2.04 1.68
N VAL A 66 -6.74 -2.71 2.63
CA VAL A 66 -8.20 -2.91 2.57
C VAL A 66 -8.97 -1.58 2.66
N ASN A 67 -8.36 -0.54 3.23
CA ASN A 67 -8.95 0.78 3.42
C ASN A 67 -8.59 1.80 2.32
N ILE A 68 -7.75 1.42 1.34
CA ILE A 68 -7.39 2.28 0.22
C ILE A 68 -8.62 2.52 -0.67
N ARG A 69 -8.83 3.78 -1.09
CA ARG A 69 -10.02 4.20 -1.84
C ARG A 69 -10.00 3.78 -3.30
N SER A 70 -8.82 3.64 -3.88
CA SER A 70 -8.62 3.29 -5.28
C SER A 70 -7.33 2.50 -5.44
N LEU A 71 -7.40 1.39 -6.14
CA LEU A 71 -6.26 0.56 -6.58
C LEU A 71 -6.57 0.13 -8.01
N ASP A 72 -5.55 -0.02 -8.85
CA ASP A 72 -5.72 -0.63 -10.16
C ASP A 72 -6.02 -2.15 -10.02
N ALA A 73 -6.57 -2.74 -11.09
CA ALA A 73 -7.03 -4.12 -11.06
C ALA A 73 -5.90 -5.15 -10.89
N VAL A 74 -4.69 -4.82 -11.35
CA VAL A 74 -3.52 -5.70 -11.24
C VAL A 74 -3.04 -5.71 -9.79
N THR A 75 -2.85 -4.53 -9.19
CA THR A 75 -2.46 -4.39 -7.79
C THR A 75 -3.50 -5.01 -6.85
N LEU A 76 -4.79 -4.78 -7.09
CA LEU A 76 -5.86 -5.41 -6.31
C LEU A 76 -5.78 -6.95 -6.37
N SER A 77 -5.59 -7.51 -7.56
CA SER A 77 -5.47 -8.97 -7.74
C SER A 77 -4.23 -9.52 -7.04
N PHE A 78 -3.09 -8.82 -7.14
CA PHE A 78 -1.87 -9.17 -6.41
C PHE A 78 -2.11 -9.20 -4.90
N LEU A 79 -2.71 -8.15 -4.33
CA LEU A 79 -2.96 -8.05 -2.89
C LEU A 79 -3.96 -9.09 -2.39
N SER A 80 -5.01 -9.36 -3.17
CA SER A 80 -5.99 -10.42 -2.87
C SER A 80 -5.29 -11.78 -2.72
N VAL A 81 -4.43 -12.14 -3.67
CA VAL A 81 -3.66 -13.40 -3.60
C VAL A 81 -2.65 -13.38 -2.44
N TYR A 82 -1.88 -12.29 -2.30
CA TYR A 82 -0.80 -12.17 -1.31
C TYR A 82 -1.30 -12.21 0.14
N PHE A 83 -2.45 -11.58 0.41
CA PHE A 83 -3.06 -11.55 1.74
C PHE A 83 -4.10 -12.65 1.96
N SER A 84 -4.40 -13.44 0.93
CA SER A 84 -5.49 -14.43 0.90
C SER A 84 -6.81 -13.78 1.33
N LEU A 85 -7.15 -12.69 0.65
CA LEU A 85 -8.37 -11.89 0.85
C LEU A 85 -9.25 -11.96 -0.39
N GLU A 86 -10.56 -11.84 -0.21
CA GLU A 86 -11.51 -11.71 -1.30
C GLU A 86 -11.48 -10.26 -1.83
N LYS A 87 -11.90 -10.03 -3.09
CA LYS A 87 -11.86 -8.67 -3.67
C LYS A 87 -12.84 -7.75 -2.93
N GLU A 88 -13.90 -8.32 -2.42
CA GLU A 88 -14.98 -7.73 -1.65
C GLU A 88 -14.49 -7.13 -0.33
N ASP A 89 -13.39 -7.66 0.24
CA ASP A 89 -12.75 -7.13 1.44
C ASP A 89 -12.12 -5.74 1.21
N PHE A 90 -11.82 -5.38 -0.05
CA PHE A 90 -11.21 -4.12 -0.39
C PHE A 90 -12.27 -3.04 -0.61
N ARG A 91 -12.12 -1.91 0.11
CA ARG A 91 -13.02 -0.75 0.00
C ARG A 91 -13.13 -0.20 -1.43
N CYS A 92 -12.05 -0.25 -2.20
CA CYS A 92 -12.04 0.22 -3.58
C CYS A 92 -12.93 -0.63 -4.52
N TYR A 93 -13.12 -1.90 -4.20
CA TYR A 93 -13.92 -2.82 -5.01
C TYR A 93 -15.40 -2.80 -4.61
N SER A 94 -15.72 -2.82 -3.31
CA SER A 94 -17.12 -2.72 -2.83
C SER A 94 -17.79 -1.40 -3.23
N LYS A 95 -17.04 -0.29 -3.26
CA LYS A 95 -17.56 0.99 -3.74
C LYS A 95 -17.87 0.98 -5.24
N LYS A 96 -17.06 0.28 -6.05
CA LYS A 96 -17.26 0.19 -7.50
C LYS A 96 -18.56 -0.55 -7.85
N GLN A 97 -18.95 -1.55 -7.07
CA GLN A 97 -20.20 -2.27 -7.28
C GLN A 97 -21.45 -1.49 -6.82
N SER A 98 -21.32 -0.63 -5.81
CA SER A 98 -22.45 0.11 -5.23
C SER A 98 -22.80 1.41 -5.98
N THR A 99 -21.99 1.81 -6.97
CA THR A 99 -22.33 2.86 -7.92
C THR A 99 -22.82 2.22 -9.22
N PRO A 100 -24.14 2.12 -9.46
CA PRO A 100 -24.64 1.65 -10.75
C PRO A 100 -24.15 2.59 -11.85
N ASP A 101 -23.52 2.04 -12.89
CA ASP A 101 -23.21 2.78 -14.10
C ASP A 101 -24.54 3.21 -14.72
N PHE A 102 -24.84 4.51 -14.64
CA PHE A 102 -26.07 5.11 -15.17
C PHE A 102 -26.26 4.85 -16.68
N TRP A 103 -25.21 4.40 -17.38
CA TRP A 103 -25.16 4.22 -18.82
C TRP A 103 -25.22 2.77 -19.31
N ASN A 104 -25.39 1.78 -18.42
CA ASN A 104 -25.61 0.39 -18.82
C ASN A 104 -27.11 0.02 -18.68
N SER A 105 -27.95 0.56 -19.56
CA SER A 105 -29.35 0.16 -19.75
C SER A 105 -29.67 -0.03 -21.23
#